data_AF-A0A963Q406-F1
#
_entry.id   AF-A0A963Q406-F1
#
_cell.length_a   1.000
_cell.length_b   1.000
_cell.length_c   1.000
_cell.angle_alpha   90.00
_cell.angle_beta   90.00
_cell.angle_gamma   90.00
#
_symmetry.space_group_name_H-M   'P 1'
#
loop_
_entity.id
_entity.type
_entity.pdbx_description
1 polymer ?
#
loop_
_entity_poly.entity_id
_entity_poly.type
_entity_poly.pdbx_seq_one_letter_code
_entity_poly.pdbx_strand_id
1 'polypeptide(L)'
;DFLDTAEMYSVPTRAATYGATEAIIGRWLQARPGLRDKLVIASKVAGPSRGMDWVREGPGMTPDDIRRSCDNSLQRLQTDVIDLYQIHWPERHVPSFGSMYYDPAKERTATTLHDQLEALSGLVRAGKVRHIGLSNETPYGVH
;
A
#
# COMPACT_ATOMS: atom_id res chain seq x y z
N ASP A 1 9.24 14.75 10.85
CA ASP A 1 10.12 13.75 10.20
C ASP A 1 9.34 12.59 9.56
N PHE A 2 8.02 12.67 9.46
CA PHE A 2 7.19 11.61 8.87
C PHE A 2 6.64 12.04 7.50
N LEU A 3 6.77 11.18 6.49
CA LEU A 3 6.20 11.36 5.16
C LEU A 3 5.29 10.19 4.82
N ASP A 4 4.06 10.50 4.40
CA ASP A 4 3.07 9.52 3.97
C ASP A 4 2.83 9.61 2.45
N THR A 5 2.92 8.49 1.76
CA THR A 5 2.61 8.35 0.33
C THR A 5 1.87 7.03 0.08
N ALA A 6 1.57 6.70 -1.18
CA ALA A 6 0.99 5.43 -1.61
C ALA A 6 1.36 5.17 -3.07
N GLU A 7 1.36 3.90 -3.51
CA GLU A 7 1.65 3.57 -4.92
C GLU A 7 0.70 4.26 -5.90
N MET A 8 -0.56 4.46 -5.48
CA MET A 8 -1.61 5.05 -6.31
C MET A 8 -1.55 6.58 -6.44
N TYR A 9 -0.78 7.27 -5.59
CA TYR A 9 -0.73 8.73 -5.62
C TYR A 9 -0.02 9.22 -6.89
N SER A 10 -0.48 10.30 -7.53
CA SER A 10 -1.31 11.41 -6.98
C SER A 10 -2.83 11.25 -7.08
N VAL A 11 -3.56 12.12 -6.37
CA VAL A 11 -5.03 12.26 -6.46
C VAL A 11 -5.42 13.56 -7.23
N PRO A 12 -6.50 13.57 -8.04
CA PRO A 12 -7.32 12.41 -8.42
C PRO A 12 -6.51 11.38 -9.19
N THR A 13 -6.78 10.10 -8.94
CA THR A 13 -6.01 9.00 -9.49
C THR A 13 -6.29 8.81 -10.98
N ARG A 14 -5.23 8.71 -11.76
CA ARG A 14 -5.28 8.46 -13.21
C ARG A 14 -4.03 7.70 -13.64
N ALA A 15 -4.14 6.89 -14.69
CA ALA A 15 -3.03 6.09 -15.21
C ALA A 15 -1.77 6.93 -15.48
N ALA A 16 -1.93 8.12 -16.07
CA ALA A 16 -0.82 9.00 -16.43
C ALA A 16 0.01 9.54 -15.25
N THR A 17 -0.52 9.51 -14.02
CA THR A 17 0.18 10.02 -12.82
C THR A 17 0.29 8.98 -11.71
N TYR A 18 0.08 7.71 -12.02
CA TYR A 18 0.29 6.60 -11.09
C TYR A 18 1.76 6.55 -10.61
N GLY A 19 1.97 6.42 -9.29
CA GLY A 19 3.30 6.41 -8.68
C GLY A 19 4.05 7.75 -8.72
N ALA A 20 3.45 8.83 -9.24
CA ALA A 20 4.15 10.11 -9.42
C ALA A 20 4.65 10.69 -8.10
N THR A 21 3.87 10.56 -7.01
CA THR A 21 4.23 11.09 -5.70
C THR A 21 5.47 10.39 -5.13
N GLU A 22 5.52 9.05 -5.19
CA GLU A 22 6.69 8.28 -4.77
C GLU A 22 7.92 8.65 -5.60
N ALA A 23 7.77 8.80 -6.92
CA ALA A 23 8.88 9.18 -7.80
C ALA A 23 9.41 10.59 -7.51
N ILE A 24 8.53 11.54 -7.16
CA ILE A 24 8.92 12.90 -6.75
C ILE A 24 9.70 12.85 -5.43
N ILE A 25 9.21 12.09 -4.44
CA ILE A 25 9.89 11.90 -3.15
C ILE A 25 11.26 11.25 -3.36
N GLY A 26 11.34 10.20 -4.18
CA GLY A 26 12.60 9.51 -4.46
C GLY A 26 13.66 10.43 -5.06
N ARG A 27 13.29 11.23 -6.06
CA ARG A 27 14.21 12.25 -6.63
C ARG A 27 14.63 13.29 -5.59
N TRP A 28 13.73 13.68 -4.70
CA TRP A 28 14.04 14.64 -3.63
C TRP A 28 15.03 14.08 -2.60
N LEU A 29 14.91 12.79 -2.26
CA LEU A 29 15.85 12.06 -1.40
C LEU A 29 17.21 11.88 -2.08
N GLN A 30 17.22 11.46 -3.35
CA GLN A 30 18.45 11.27 -4.13
C GLN A 30 19.27 12.57 -4.21
N ALA A 31 18.59 13.71 -4.38
CA ALA A 31 19.22 15.03 -4.41
C ALA A 31 19.77 15.49 -3.04
N ARG A 32 19.50 14.76 -1.95
CA ARG A 32 19.88 15.10 -0.57
C ARG A 32 20.44 13.89 0.18
N PRO A 33 21.68 13.48 -0.11
CA PRO A 33 22.33 12.36 0.58
C PRO A 33 22.27 12.49 2.11
N GLY A 34 21.96 11.39 2.80
CA GLY A 34 21.83 11.33 4.26
C GLY A 34 20.51 11.87 4.82
N LEU A 35 19.59 12.38 3.98
CA LEU A 35 18.26 12.78 4.44
C LEU A 35 17.34 11.58 4.70
N ARG A 36 17.51 10.49 3.93
CA ARG A 36 16.69 9.28 4.07
C ARG A 36 16.68 8.73 5.51
N ASP A 37 17.83 8.74 6.18
CA ASP A 37 17.98 8.18 7.53
C ASP A 37 17.33 9.03 8.63
N LYS A 38 16.92 10.26 8.30
CA LYS A 38 16.29 11.21 9.22
C LYS A 38 14.77 11.23 9.10
N LEU A 39 14.20 10.38 8.25
CA LEU A 39 12.79 10.38 7.93
C LEU A 39 12.18 9.00 8.16
N VAL A 40 10.95 9.01 8.65
CA VAL A 40 10.04 7.87 8.58
C VAL A 40 9.24 8.00 7.30
N ILE A 41 9.44 7.08 6.36
CA ILE A 41 8.69 7.04 5.10
C ILE A 41 7.65 5.93 5.18
N ALA A 42 6.38 6.31 5.09
CA ALA A 42 5.26 5.41 4.97
C ALA A 42 4.77 5.35 3.52
N SER A 43 4.53 4.15 3.00
CA SER A 43 3.82 3.94 1.74
C SER A 43 2.72 2.88 1.90
N LYS A 44 1.90 2.71 0.87
CA LYS A 44 0.74 1.84 0.90
C LYS A 44 0.61 1.03 -0.37
N VAL A 45 0.23 -0.24 -0.20
CA VAL A 45 -0.31 -1.09 -1.26
C VAL A 45 -1.80 -0.82 -1.38
N ALA A 46 -2.27 -0.53 -2.59
CA ALA A 46 -3.69 -0.43 -2.90
C ALA A 46 -4.33 -1.82 -2.77
N GLY A 47 -5.49 -1.86 -2.10
CA GLY A 47 -6.35 -3.05 -2.12
C GLY A 47 -6.93 -3.33 -3.51
N PRO A 48 -7.95 -4.19 -3.64
CA PRO A 48 -8.56 -4.54 -4.91
C PRO A 48 -8.93 -3.32 -5.78
N SER A 49 -8.82 -3.48 -7.10
CA SER A 49 -9.13 -2.42 -8.07
C SER A 49 -10.55 -1.91 -7.86
N ARG A 50 -10.69 -0.59 -7.80
CA ARG A 50 -11.98 0.12 -7.73
C ARG A 50 -12.28 0.83 -9.06
N GLY A 51 -12.01 0.14 -10.17
CA GLY A 51 -12.06 0.71 -11.53
C GLY A 51 -10.76 1.40 -11.94
N MET A 52 -9.62 0.95 -11.38
CA MET A 52 -8.29 1.48 -11.64
C MET A 52 -7.35 0.35 -12.08
N ASP A 53 -7.64 -0.27 -13.22
CA ASP A 53 -6.94 -1.48 -13.68
C ASP A 53 -5.45 -1.23 -13.97
N TRP A 54 -5.05 0.03 -14.14
CA TRP A 54 -3.63 0.44 -14.21
C TRP A 54 -2.88 0.34 -12.88
N VAL A 55 -3.57 0.19 -11.75
CA VAL A 55 -2.96 -0.06 -10.43
C VAL A 55 -2.75 -1.56 -10.25
N ARG A 56 -3.80 -2.35 -10.50
CA ARG A 56 -3.82 -3.79 -10.37
C ARG A 56 -4.96 -4.38 -11.20
N GLU A 57 -4.69 -5.52 -11.84
CA GLU A 57 -5.71 -6.31 -12.53
C GLU A 57 -6.35 -7.35 -11.59
N GLY A 58 -7.58 -7.74 -11.88
CA GLY A 58 -8.27 -8.81 -11.15
C GLY A 58 -9.01 -8.36 -9.88
N PRO A 59 -9.77 -9.27 -9.25
CA PRO A 59 -10.72 -8.92 -8.18
C PRO A 59 -10.10 -8.83 -6.77
N GLY A 60 -8.84 -9.21 -6.58
CA GLY A 60 -8.19 -9.33 -5.27
C GLY A 60 -6.84 -8.61 -5.18
N MET A 61 -6.21 -8.68 -4.01
CA MET A 61 -4.85 -8.24 -3.72
C MET A 61 -4.03 -9.44 -3.25
N THR A 62 -3.47 -10.19 -4.22
CA THR A 62 -2.74 -11.43 -3.93
C THR A 62 -1.41 -11.21 -3.18
N PRO A 63 -0.79 -12.26 -2.63
CA PRO A 63 0.55 -12.16 -2.06
C PRO A 63 1.61 -11.64 -3.05
N ASP A 64 1.54 -12.05 -4.33
CA ASP A 64 2.46 -11.57 -5.38
C ASP A 64 2.24 -10.10 -5.71
N ASP A 65 0.99 -9.68 -5.65
CA ASP A 65 0.59 -8.29 -5.82
C ASP A 65 1.17 -7.37 -4.76
N ILE A 66 1.14 -7.80 -3.48
CA ILE A 66 1.76 -7.08 -2.37
C ILE A 66 3.28 -7.00 -2.56
N ARG A 67 3.93 -8.11 -2.94
CA ARG A 67 5.38 -8.15 -3.18
C ARG A 67 5.80 -7.21 -4.30
N ARG A 68 5.12 -7.30 -5.45
CA ARG A 68 5.40 -6.49 -6.64
C ARG A 68 5.12 -5.01 -6.40
N SER A 69 4.04 -4.67 -5.70
CA SER A 69 3.74 -3.29 -5.30
C SER A 69 4.83 -2.71 -4.40
N CYS A 70 5.31 -3.47 -3.41
CA CYS A 70 6.39 -3.03 -2.53
C CYS A 70 7.69 -2.77 -3.30
N ASP A 71 8.08 -3.69 -4.19
CA ASP A 71 9.30 -3.55 -5.00
C ASP A 71 9.23 -2.32 -5.92
N ASN A 72 8.08 -2.10 -6.54
CA ASN A 72 7.86 -0.92 -7.37
C ASN A 72 7.88 0.38 -6.55
N SER A 73 7.32 0.38 -5.34
CA SER A 73 7.38 1.53 -4.42
C SER A 73 8.81 1.85 -4.01
N LEU A 74 9.61 0.85 -3.62
CA LEU A 74 11.03 1.00 -3.28
C LEU A 74 11.82 1.59 -4.45
N GLN A 75 11.58 1.09 -5.67
CA GLN A 75 12.22 1.60 -6.88
C GLN A 75 11.90 3.09 -7.12
N ARG A 76 10.61 3.47 -7.01
CA ARG A 76 10.19 4.87 -7.20
C ARG A 76 10.72 5.79 -6.10
N LEU A 77 10.73 5.31 -4.86
CA LEU A 77 11.25 6.04 -3.70
C LEU A 77 12.79 6.10 -3.66
N GLN A 78 13.48 5.32 -4.52
CA GLN A 78 14.94 5.25 -4.58
C GLN A 78 15.56 4.95 -3.20
N THR A 79 14.99 3.97 -2.49
CA THR A 79 15.45 3.52 -1.18
C THR A 79 15.25 2.02 -1.04
N ASP A 80 16.08 1.36 -0.23
CA ASP A 80 16.03 -0.09 -0.04
C ASP A 80 15.02 -0.52 1.04
N VAL A 81 14.44 0.43 1.79
CA VAL A 81 13.51 0.13 2.88
C VAL A 81 12.39 1.17 3.00
N ILE A 82 11.17 0.70 3.28
CA ILE A 82 10.02 1.53 3.72
C ILE A 82 9.85 1.35 5.23
N ASP A 83 9.72 2.45 5.99
CA ASP A 83 9.62 2.37 7.45
C ASP A 83 8.26 1.82 7.90
N LEU A 84 7.18 2.24 7.22
CA LEU A 84 5.82 1.77 7.48
C LEU A 84 5.12 1.43 6.15
N TYR A 85 4.79 0.16 5.93
CA TYR A 85 4.03 -0.26 4.75
C TYR A 85 2.61 -0.68 5.13
N GLN A 86 1.62 -0.07 4.49
CA GLN A 86 0.23 -0.24 4.89
C GLN A 86 -0.63 -0.84 3.79
N ILE A 87 -1.62 -1.64 4.15
CA ILE A 87 -2.75 -1.92 3.25
C ILE A 87 -3.62 -0.66 3.20
N HIS A 88 -3.81 -0.10 2.02
CA HIS A 88 -4.50 1.18 1.85
C HIS A 88 -6.01 1.06 2.07
N TRP A 89 -6.60 -0.06 1.67
CA TRP A 89 -7.96 -0.47 2.05
C TRP A 89 -8.01 -2.00 2.02
N PRO A 90 -8.84 -2.61 2.89
CA PRO A 90 -8.92 -4.06 2.97
C PRO A 90 -9.43 -4.68 1.67
N GLU A 91 -9.05 -5.94 1.46
CA GLU A 91 -9.61 -6.75 0.39
C GLU A 91 -11.07 -7.13 0.62
N ARG A 92 -11.39 -7.57 1.84
CA ARG A 92 -12.77 -7.89 2.19
C ARG A 92 -13.66 -6.66 2.14
N HIS A 93 -14.96 -6.89 1.97
CA HIS A 93 -15.90 -5.80 2.03
C HIS A 93 -15.93 -5.17 3.44
N VAL A 94 -15.83 -3.84 3.49
CA VAL A 94 -16.10 -3.04 4.69
C VAL A 94 -16.92 -1.81 4.32
N PRO A 95 -17.69 -1.26 5.28
CA PRO A 95 -18.19 0.09 5.14
C PRO A 95 -17.03 1.09 5.16
N SER A 96 -16.61 1.55 4.00
CA SER A 96 -15.58 2.57 3.83
C SER A 96 -15.99 3.59 2.76
N PHE A 97 -15.23 4.68 2.64
CA PHE A 97 -15.39 5.69 1.59
C PHE A 97 -16.81 6.27 1.46
N GLY A 98 -17.45 6.56 2.60
CA GLY A 98 -18.80 7.14 2.68
C GLY A 98 -19.91 6.14 2.99
N SER A 99 -19.62 4.83 3.01
CA SER A 99 -20.55 3.81 3.51
C SER A 99 -20.44 3.66 5.03
N MET A 100 -21.58 3.50 5.72
CA MET A 100 -21.62 3.34 7.19
C MET A 100 -21.91 1.90 7.65
N TYR A 101 -22.75 1.17 6.91
CA TYR A 101 -23.22 -0.15 7.34
C TYR A 101 -22.58 -1.26 6.52
N TYR A 102 -22.17 -2.33 7.21
CA TYR A 102 -21.68 -3.55 6.57
C TYR A 102 -22.85 -4.29 5.90
N ASP A 103 -22.61 -4.77 4.69
CA ASP A 103 -23.55 -5.58 3.92
C ASP A 103 -22.91 -6.95 3.61
N PRO A 104 -23.32 -8.03 4.31
CA PRO A 104 -22.77 -9.36 4.08
C PRO A 104 -22.93 -9.87 2.64
N ALA A 105 -23.94 -9.39 1.90
CA ALA A 105 -24.17 -9.80 0.51
C ALA A 105 -23.11 -9.22 -0.46
N LYS A 106 -22.30 -8.26 -0.01
CA LYS A 106 -21.20 -7.68 -0.77
C LYS A 106 -19.85 -8.32 -0.46
N GLU A 107 -19.80 -9.35 0.38
CA GLU A 107 -18.57 -10.06 0.68
C GLU A 107 -18.06 -10.80 -0.57
N ARG A 108 -16.81 -10.50 -0.96
CA ARG A 108 -16.16 -10.99 -2.19
C ARG A 108 -14.66 -11.21 -2.01
N THR A 109 -14.19 -11.36 -0.77
CA THR A 109 -12.77 -11.62 -0.46
C THR A 109 -12.24 -12.78 -1.30
N ALA A 110 -11.16 -12.55 -2.05
CA ALA A 110 -10.48 -13.60 -2.81
C ALA A 110 -9.20 -14.07 -2.09
N THR A 111 -8.50 -13.16 -1.44
CA THR A 111 -7.25 -13.35 -0.69
C THR A 111 -7.54 -13.09 0.78
N THR A 112 -7.21 -14.04 1.64
CA THR A 112 -7.55 -13.94 3.06
C THR A 112 -6.70 -12.90 3.78
N LEU A 113 -7.15 -12.44 4.95
CA LEU A 113 -6.32 -11.59 5.82
C LEU A 113 -5.01 -12.29 6.21
N HIS A 114 -5.04 -13.62 6.37
CA HIS A 114 -3.87 -14.42 6.70
C HIS A 114 -2.83 -14.38 5.57
N ASP A 115 -3.25 -14.61 4.32
CA ASP A 115 -2.36 -14.59 3.16
C ASP A 115 -1.74 -13.19 2.95
N GLN A 116 -2.53 -12.14 3.16
CA GLN A 116 -2.05 -10.75 3.11
C GLN A 116 -1.02 -10.48 4.21
N LEU A 117 -1.28 -10.92 5.45
CA LEU A 117 -0.37 -10.76 6.58
C LEU A 117 0.93 -11.57 6.38
N GLU A 118 0.84 -12.78 5.84
CA GLU A 118 2.01 -13.60 5.54
C GLU A 118 2.89 -12.94 4.46
N ALA A 119 2.29 -12.38 3.41
CA ALA A 119 3.01 -11.63 2.40
C ALA A 119 3.73 -10.40 2.98
N LEU A 120 3.03 -9.61 3.81
CA LEU A 120 3.60 -8.47 4.52
C LEU A 120 4.73 -8.88 5.48
N SER A 121 4.55 -9.99 6.22
CA SER A 121 5.58 -10.55 7.10
C SER A 121 6.81 -10.98 6.31
N GLY A 122 6.63 -11.54 5.12
CA GLY A 122 7.72 -11.85 4.19
C GLY A 122 8.53 -10.61 3.80
N LEU A 123 7.88 -9.48 3.55
CA LEU A 123 8.57 -8.21 3.25
C LEU A 123 9.39 -7.69 4.44
N VAL A 124 8.87 -7.86 5.66
CA VAL A 124 9.60 -7.51 6.90
C VAL A 124 10.83 -8.40 7.07
N ARG A 125 10.67 -9.72 6.93
CA ARG A 125 11.80 -10.67 7.00
C ARG A 125 12.86 -10.40 5.94
N ALA A 126 12.46 -9.94 4.76
CA ALA A 126 13.36 -9.57 3.67
C ALA A 126 14.05 -8.21 3.87
N GLY A 127 13.73 -7.45 4.93
CA GLY A 127 14.31 -6.13 5.20
C GLY A 127 13.78 -4.99 4.33
N LYS A 128 12.81 -5.27 3.45
CA LYS A 128 12.17 -4.29 2.56
C LYS A 128 11.24 -3.32 3.29
N VAL A 129 10.70 -3.77 4.43
CA VAL A 129 9.75 -3.02 5.27
C VAL A 129 10.15 -3.18 6.73
N ARG A 130 10.06 -2.12 7.54
CA ARG A 130 10.31 -2.22 9.00
C ARG A 130 9.05 -2.54 9.79
N HIS A 131 7.96 -1.84 9.51
CA HIS A 131 6.67 -1.99 10.18
C HIS A 131 5.54 -2.11 9.18
N ILE A 132 4.49 -2.83 9.56
CA ILE A 132 3.29 -3.00 8.75
C ILE A 132 2.12 -2.28 9.43
N GLY A 133 1.16 -1.82 8.64
CA GLY A 133 -0.04 -1.16 9.15
C GLY A 133 -1.26 -1.38 8.25
N LEU A 134 -2.39 -0.84 8.69
CA LEU A 134 -3.67 -0.93 7.98
C LEU A 134 -4.27 0.47 7.87
N SER A 135 -5.02 0.69 6.80
CA SER A 135 -5.79 1.91 6.55
C SER A 135 -7.18 1.56 6.06
N ASN A 136 -8.16 2.44 6.33
CA ASN A 136 -9.57 2.24 6.02
C ASN A 136 -10.14 0.91 6.54
N GLU A 137 -9.63 0.47 7.70
CA GLU A 137 -10.05 -0.76 8.35
C GLU A 137 -11.16 -0.54 9.38
N THR A 138 -11.61 -1.62 10.02
CA THR A 138 -12.60 -1.69 11.09
C THR A 138 -11.97 -2.36 12.32
N PRO A 139 -12.59 -2.24 13.51
CA PRO A 139 -12.15 -2.98 14.70
C PRO A 139 -12.05 -4.49 14.47
N TYR A 140 -12.87 -5.07 13.60
CA TYR A 140 -12.84 -6.51 13.33
C TYR A 140 -11.53 -6.96 12.68
N GLY A 141 -10.96 -6.20 11.75
CA GLY A 141 -9.76 -6.61 11.01
C GLY A 141 -8.44 -6.36 11.75
N VAL A 142 -8.48 -5.83 12.98
CA VAL A 142 -7.30 -5.62 13.83
C VAL A 142 -7.19 -6.62 14.99
N HIS A 143 -8.13 -7.56 15.09
CA HIS A 143 -8.17 -8.60 16.12
C HIS A 143 -7.51 -9.90 15.68
#